data_AF-A0A2L2WW01-F1
#
_entry.id   AF-A0A2L2WW01-F1
#
_cell.length_a   1.000
_cell.length_b   1.000
_cell.length_c   1.000
_cell.angle_alpha   90.00
_cell.angle_beta   90.00
_cell.angle_gamma   90.00
#
_symmetry.space_group_name_H-M   'P 1'
#
loop_
_entity.id
_entity.type
_entity.pdbx_description
1 polymer ?
#
loop_
_entity_poly.entity_id
_entity_poly.type
_entity_poly.pdbx_seq_one_letter_code
_entity_poly.pdbx_strand_id
1 'polypeptide(L)'
;MIITPEIAIRLLDKYYAGTTTVEEEQVLQHFLFSENCPESLFADREIMRILSCPAEVNVPDGLEQRIMKKLRRRRFNLRLFTIPTGMAAAIAALFVFVNMTRHLPLRTIYTDTCDTPQEAVVETQKTLVYISHNINIGLEEMDDELGGPCP
;
A
#
# COMPACT_ATOMS: atom_id res chain seq x y z
N MET A 1 -24.21 7.67 -38.19
CA MET A 1 -23.90 8.77 -37.25
C MET A 1 -23.16 9.83 -38.05
N ILE A 2 -23.72 11.03 -38.21
CA ILE A 2 -23.08 12.10 -38.97
C ILE A 2 -22.08 12.78 -38.03
N ILE A 3 -20.79 12.60 -38.30
CA ILE A 3 -19.71 13.21 -37.50
C ILE A 3 -19.53 14.63 -37.99
N THR A 4 -19.53 15.59 -37.07
CA THR A 4 -19.20 16.99 -37.35
C THR A 4 -17.69 17.21 -37.30
N PRO A 5 -17.14 18.22 -38.01
CA PRO A 5 -15.71 18.48 -38.03
C PRO A 5 -15.13 18.79 -36.63
N GLU A 6 -15.90 19.44 -35.75
CA GLU A 6 -15.47 19.71 -34.36
C GLU A 6 -15.26 18.42 -33.55
N ILE A 7 -16.14 17.44 -33.74
CA ILE A 7 -16.03 16.14 -33.06
C ILE A 7 -14.81 15.38 -33.60
N ALA A 8 -14.55 15.46 -34.91
CA ALA A 8 -13.39 14.84 -35.53
C ALA A 8 -12.06 15.42 -35.00
N ILE A 9 -11.95 16.73 -34.82
CA ILE A 9 -10.76 17.38 -34.23
C ILE A 9 -10.53 16.89 -32.80
N ARG A 10 -11.58 16.82 -31.98
CA ARG A 10 -11.45 16.31 -30.61
C ARG A 10 -11.05 14.83 -30.56
N LEU A 11 -11.56 14.03 -31.50
CA LEU A 11 -11.15 12.62 -31.66
C LEU A 11 -9.69 12.50 -32.08
N LEU A 12 -9.23 13.40 -32.96
CA LEU A 12 -7.85 13.45 -33.40
C LEU A 12 -6.89 13.83 -32.26
N ASP A 13 -7.27 14.79 -31.41
CA ASP A 13 -6.50 15.13 -30.20
C ASP A 13 -6.37 13.92 -29.26
N LYS A 14 -7.47 13.16 -29.06
CA LYS A 14 -7.43 11.92 -28.28
C LYS A 14 -6.58 10.84 -28.93
N TYR A 15 -6.60 10.74 -30.26
CA TYR A 15 -5.81 9.78 -31.03
C TYR A 15 -4.32 10.06 -30.85
N TYR A 16 -3.91 11.32 -30.98
CA TYR A 16 -2.53 11.74 -30.69
C TYR A 16 -2.15 11.56 -29.22
N ALA A 17 -3.10 11.67 -28.29
CA ALA A 17 -2.88 11.35 -26.88
C ALA A 17 -2.85 9.83 -26.59
N GLY A 18 -3.21 8.97 -27.54
CA GLY A 18 -3.24 7.51 -27.36
C GLY A 18 -4.35 7.03 -26.41
N THR A 19 -5.45 7.79 -26.31
CA THR A 19 -6.58 7.50 -25.39
C THR A 19 -7.85 7.07 -26.11
N THR A 20 -7.78 6.84 -27.42
CA THR A 20 -8.89 6.41 -28.27
C THR A 20 -9.19 4.94 -28.11
N THR A 21 -10.47 4.61 -28.31
CA THR A 21 -10.95 3.23 -28.48
C THR A 21 -10.95 2.80 -29.94
N VAL A 22 -10.96 1.49 -30.20
CA VAL A 22 -10.97 0.95 -31.58
C VAL A 22 -12.20 1.41 -32.36
N GLU A 23 -13.36 1.51 -31.70
CA GLU A 23 -14.59 2.01 -32.32
C GLU A 23 -14.47 3.49 -32.70
N GLU A 24 -13.93 4.33 -31.82
CA GLU A 24 -13.67 5.75 -32.08
C GLU A 24 -12.69 5.94 -33.26
N GLU A 25 -11.66 5.10 -33.37
CA GLU A 25 -10.69 5.15 -34.46
C GLU A 25 -11.30 4.77 -35.81
N GLN A 26 -12.14 3.72 -35.85
CA GLN A 26 -12.86 3.35 -37.09
C GLN A 26 -13.78 4.47 -37.57
N VAL A 27 -14.47 5.13 -36.63
CA VAL A 27 -15.34 6.27 -36.88
C VAL A 27 -14.53 7.47 -37.41
N LEU A 28 -13.37 7.75 -36.80
CA LEU A 28 -12.45 8.82 -37.23
C LEU A 28 -11.86 8.54 -38.62
N GLN A 29 -11.44 7.30 -38.89
CA GLN A 29 -10.95 6.88 -40.20
C GLN A 29 -12.03 7.02 -41.28
N HIS A 30 -13.25 6.55 -41.02
CA HIS A 30 -14.36 6.70 -41.95
C HIS A 30 -14.65 8.17 -42.27
N PHE A 31 -14.55 9.07 -41.28
CA PHE A 31 -14.71 10.51 -41.51
C PHE A 31 -13.58 11.09 -42.37
N LEU A 32 -12.32 10.80 -42.03
CA LEU A 32 -11.16 11.33 -42.74
C LEU A 32 -11.05 10.80 -44.18
N PHE A 33 -11.46 9.56 -44.43
CA PHE A 33 -11.49 8.98 -45.78
C PHE A 33 -12.75 9.33 -46.59
N SER A 34 -13.74 9.99 -45.99
CA SER A 34 -14.92 10.49 -46.70
C SER A 34 -14.60 11.76 -47.51
N GLU A 35 -15.42 12.06 -48.51
CA GLU A 35 -15.31 13.27 -49.35
C GLU A 35 -15.57 14.57 -48.57
N ASN A 36 -16.20 14.49 -47.38
CA ASN A 36 -16.53 15.66 -46.54
C ASN A 36 -15.39 16.11 -45.59
N CYS A 37 -14.14 15.74 -45.89
CA CYS A 37 -13.00 16.08 -45.03
C CYS A 37 -12.55 17.55 -45.26
N PRO A 38 -12.49 18.40 -44.22
CA PRO A 38 -12.04 19.78 -44.35
C PRO A 38 -10.54 19.86 -44.67
N GLU A 39 -10.14 20.94 -45.34
CA GLU A 39 -8.77 21.11 -45.86
C GLU A 39 -7.69 21.06 -44.76
N SER A 40 -8.01 21.50 -43.54
CA SER A 40 -7.12 21.44 -42.39
C SER A 40 -6.75 20.02 -41.96
N LEU A 41 -7.57 19.02 -42.28
CA LEU A 41 -7.39 17.62 -41.88
C LEU A 41 -6.77 16.75 -42.99
N PHE A 42 -6.41 17.32 -44.14
CA PHE A 42 -5.80 16.54 -45.22
C PHE A 42 -4.43 15.99 -44.86
N ALA A 43 -3.65 16.71 -44.06
CA ALA A 43 -2.37 16.23 -43.57
C ALA A 43 -2.55 14.99 -42.67
N ASP A 44 -3.49 15.05 -41.74
CA ASP A 44 -3.80 13.94 -40.83
C ASP A 44 -4.35 12.72 -41.58
N ARG A 45 -5.20 12.95 -42.59
CA ARG A 45 -5.69 11.89 -43.49
C ARG A 45 -4.54 11.16 -44.17
N GLU A 46 -3.56 11.89 -44.67
CA GLU A 46 -2.41 11.31 -45.35
C GLU A 46 -1.54 10.48 -44.41
N ILE A 47 -1.29 10.98 -43.19
CA ILE A 47 -0.59 10.24 -42.14
C ILE A 47 -1.33 8.93 -41.84
N MET A 48 -2.64 9.01 -41.57
CA MET A 48 -3.45 7.82 -41.29
C MET A 48 -3.46 6.84 -42.46
N ARG A 49 -3.46 7.32 -43.71
CA ARG A 49 -3.38 6.47 -44.90
C ARG A 49 -2.07 5.70 -44.96
N ILE A 50 -0.95 6.37 -44.70
CA ILE A 50 0.38 5.75 -44.67
C ILE A 50 0.47 4.71 -43.55
N LEU A 51 -0.05 5.04 -42.36
CA LEU A 51 -0.05 4.14 -41.21
C LEU A 51 -0.99 2.93 -41.39
N SER A 52 -2.12 3.14 -42.06
CA SER A 52 -3.10 2.09 -42.34
C SER A 52 -2.68 1.17 -43.48
N CYS A 53 -1.79 1.64 -44.35
CA CYS A 53 -1.21 0.82 -45.38
C CYS A 53 -0.20 -0.12 -44.71
N PRO A 54 -0.45 -1.44 -44.69
CA PRO A 54 0.56 -2.37 -44.20
C PRO A 54 1.73 -2.31 -45.19
N ALA A 55 2.72 -1.49 -44.88
CA ALA A 55 3.99 -1.58 -45.54
C ALA A 55 4.46 -3.02 -45.34
N GLU A 56 4.73 -3.72 -46.43
CA GLU A 56 5.30 -5.06 -46.42
C GLU A 56 6.75 -4.94 -45.93
N VAL A 57 6.88 -4.68 -44.64
CA VAL A 57 8.16 -4.58 -43.96
C VAL A 57 8.62 -6.02 -43.82
N ASN A 58 9.61 -6.39 -44.63
CA ASN A 58 10.30 -7.66 -44.49
C ASN A 58 10.90 -7.75 -43.09
N VAL A 59 10.20 -8.45 -42.19
CA VAL A 59 10.68 -8.70 -40.84
C VAL A 59 11.91 -9.59 -40.95
N PRO A 60 13.07 -9.18 -40.43
CA PRO A 60 14.28 -9.99 -40.55
C PRO A 60 14.10 -11.32 -39.82
N ASP A 61 14.55 -12.39 -40.47
CA ASP A 61 14.46 -13.74 -39.93
C ASP A 61 15.05 -13.83 -38.50
N GLY A 62 14.30 -14.45 -37.60
CA GLY A 62 14.69 -14.64 -36.21
C GLY A 62 14.56 -13.40 -35.31
N LEU A 63 13.93 -12.30 -35.76
CA LEU A 63 13.59 -11.17 -34.89
C LEU A 63 12.78 -11.62 -33.67
N GLU A 64 11.73 -12.41 -33.90
CA GLU A 64 10.87 -12.95 -32.85
C GLU A 64 11.69 -13.79 -31.85
N GLN A 65 12.56 -14.66 -32.36
CA GLN A 65 13.43 -15.51 -31.55
C GLN A 65 14.40 -14.68 -30.71
N ARG A 66 14.95 -13.58 -31.26
CA ARG A 66 15.82 -12.64 -30.53
C ARG A 66 15.04 -11.89 -29.44
N ILE A 67 13.81 -11.48 -29.72
CA ILE A 67 12.91 -10.83 -28.75
C ILE A 67 12.58 -11.81 -27.62
N MET A 68 12.14 -13.03 -27.95
CA MET A 68 11.85 -14.07 -26.98
C MET A 68 13.07 -14.42 -26.13
N LYS A 69 14.26 -14.51 -26.74
CA LYS A 69 15.52 -14.77 -26.02
C LYS A 69 15.84 -13.65 -25.02
N LYS A 70 15.65 -12.38 -25.40
CA LYS A 70 15.83 -11.23 -24.49
C LYS A 70 14.82 -11.22 -23.35
N LEU A 71 13.54 -11.50 -23.64
CA LEU A 71 12.48 -11.54 -22.64
C LEU A 71 12.70 -12.68 -21.62
N ARG A 72 13.06 -13.87 -22.12
CA ARG A 72 13.40 -15.03 -21.28
C ARG A 72 14.60 -14.71 -20.39
N ARG A 73 15.68 -14.14 -20.93
CA ARG A 73 16.88 -13.77 -20.14
C ARG A 73 16.57 -12.80 -19.00
N ARG A 74 15.70 -11.81 -19.23
CA ARG A 74 15.29 -10.84 -18.20
C ARG A 74 14.51 -11.51 -17.06
N ARG A 75 13.59 -12.42 -17.38
CA ARG A 75 12.78 -13.15 -16.39
C ARG A 75 13.62 -14.12 -15.54
N PHE A 76 14.60 -14.78 -16.14
CA PHE A 76 15.51 -15.68 -15.41
C PHE A 76 16.46 -14.90 -14.49
N ASN A 77 17.06 -13.80 -14.94
CA ASN A 77 17.99 -13.03 -14.11
C ASN A 77 17.31 -12.42 -12.87
N LEU A 78 16.13 -11.82 -13.02
CA LEU A 78 15.40 -11.28 -11.86
C LEU A 78 15.06 -12.37 -10.85
N ARG A 79 14.60 -13.54 -11.31
CA ARG A 79 14.23 -14.66 -10.44
C ARG A 79 15.43 -15.34 -9.77
N LEU A 80 16.59 -15.39 -10.45
CA LEU A 80 17.82 -15.96 -9.89
C LEU A 80 18.46 -15.08 -8.81
N PHE A 81 18.34 -13.75 -8.90
CA PHE A 81 18.98 -12.87 -7.92
C PHE A 81 18.09 -12.51 -6.72
N THR A 82 16.75 -12.52 -6.87
CA THR A 82 15.84 -12.18 -5.77
C THR A 82 15.51 -13.35 -4.84
N ILE A 83 15.54 -14.59 -5.33
CA ILE A 83 15.21 -15.77 -4.49
C ILE A 83 16.31 -16.12 -3.47
N PRO A 84 17.60 -16.24 -3.83
CA PRO A 84 18.62 -16.66 -2.86
C PRO A 84 18.98 -15.57 -1.84
N THR A 85 18.80 -14.29 -2.19
CA THR A 85 19.07 -13.16 -1.29
C THR A 85 18.03 -13.08 -0.16
N GLY A 86 16.75 -13.33 -0.46
CA GLY A 86 15.69 -13.39 0.56
C GLY A 86 15.88 -14.55 1.54
N MET A 87 16.30 -15.72 1.05
CA MET A 87 16.51 -16.90 1.89
C MET A 87 17.72 -16.75 2.83
N ALA A 88 18.81 -16.16 2.36
CA ALA A 88 19.97 -15.85 3.20
C ALA A 88 19.64 -14.81 4.29
N ALA A 89 18.87 -13.77 3.95
CA ALA A 89 18.44 -12.74 4.91
C ALA A 89 17.53 -13.32 6.02
N ALA A 90 16.61 -14.22 5.67
CA ALA A 90 15.74 -14.88 6.64
C ALA A 90 16.53 -15.75 7.64
N ILE A 91 17.53 -16.50 7.14
CA ILE A 91 18.40 -17.32 7.98
C ILE A 91 19.24 -16.42 8.93
N ALA A 92 19.80 -15.32 8.41
CA ALA A 92 20.55 -14.37 9.23
C ALA A 92 19.68 -13.71 10.31
N ALA A 93 18.45 -13.32 9.97
CA ALA A 93 17.50 -12.72 10.92
C ALA A 93 17.12 -13.70 12.05
N LEU A 94 16.87 -14.97 11.72
CA LEU A 94 16.62 -16.01 12.72
C LEU A 94 17.82 -16.20 13.65
N PHE A 95 19.03 -16.22 13.10
CA PHE A 95 20.25 -16.39 13.89
C PHE A 95 20.46 -15.21 14.86
N VAL A 96 20.25 -13.97 14.40
CA VAL A 96 20.31 -12.77 15.23
C VAL A 96 19.24 -12.79 16.32
N PHE A 97 18.00 -13.14 15.97
CA PHE A 97 16.89 -13.20 16.93
C PHE A 97 17.16 -14.21 18.05
N VAL A 98 17.58 -15.43 17.72
CA VAL A 98 17.88 -16.48 18.70
C VAL A 98 19.03 -16.07 19.63
N ASN A 99 20.10 -15.49 19.09
CA ASN A 99 21.21 -14.99 19.91
C ASN A 99 20.75 -13.85 20.84
N MET A 100 19.97 -12.90 20.32
CA MET A 100 19.46 -11.80 21.13
C MET A 100 18.55 -12.28 22.26
N THR A 101 17.64 -13.23 22.01
CA THR A 101 16.79 -13.81 23.06
C THR A 101 17.55 -14.60 24.12
N ARG A 102 18.69 -15.20 23.78
CA ARG A 102 19.54 -15.94 24.74
C ARG A 102 20.38 -15.01 25.61
N HIS A 103 20.80 -13.88 25.07
CA HIS A 103 21.63 -12.90 25.78
C HIS A 103 20.82 -11.80 26.48
N LEU A 104 19.50 -11.73 26.26
CA LEU A 104 18.64 -10.79 26.95
C LEU A 104 18.17 -11.39 28.29
N PRO A 105 18.61 -10.86 29.45
CA PRO A 105 18.06 -11.29 30.72
C PRO A 105 16.58 -10.91 30.74
N LEU A 106 15.71 -11.90 30.97
CA LEU A 106 14.28 -11.67 31.22
C LEU A 106 14.14 -10.77 32.46
N ARG A 107 14.02 -9.46 32.25
CA ARG A 107 13.61 -8.55 33.32
C ARG A 107 12.12 -8.77 33.52
N THR A 108 11.76 -9.63 34.45
CA THR A 108 10.39 -9.70 34.95
C THR A 108 10.10 -8.35 35.59
N ILE A 109 9.19 -7.58 34.98
CA ILE A 109 8.81 -6.23 35.45
C ILE A 109 8.20 -6.29 36.86
N TYR A 110 7.76 -7.47 37.30
CA TYR A 110 7.38 -7.77 38.66
C TYR A 110 8.55 -8.44 39.39
N THR A 111 9.30 -7.66 40.14
CA THR A 111 9.96 -8.15 41.36
C THR A 111 8.86 -8.27 42.41
N ASP A 112 8.56 -9.50 42.84
CA ASP A 112 7.63 -9.75 43.94
C ASP A 112 8.17 -9.04 45.20
N THR A 113 7.43 -8.06 45.72
CA THR A 113 7.88 -7.24 46.85
C THR A 113 7.86 -8.02 48.18
N CYS A 114 7.20 -9.18 48.21
CA CYS A 114 7.15 -10.06 49.38
C CYS A 114 7.83 -11.39 49.07
N ASP A 115 8.75 -11.84 49.93
CA ASP A 115 9.50 -13.08 49.73
C ASP A 115 8.66 -14.33 50.01
N THR A 116 7.57 -14.19 50.79
CA THR A 116 6.68 -15.30 51.13
C THR A 116 5.20 -14.90 51.04
N PRO A 117 4.30 -15.82 50.65
CA PRO A 117 2.87 -15.53 50.52
C PRO A 117 2.23 -15.20 51.88
N GLN A 118 2.80 -15.67 52.98
CA GLN A 118 2.32 -15.42 54.33
C GLN A 118 2.58 -13.97 54.75
N GLU A 119 3.74 -13.41 54.39
CA GLU A 119 4.11 -12.02 54.66
C GLU A 119 3.24 -11.04 53.88
N ALA A 120 2.93 -11.34 52.62
CA ALA A 120 2.05 -10.52 51.79
C ALA A 120 0.65 -10.35 52.41
N VAL A 121 0.10 -11.42 53.01
CA VAL A 121 -1.20 -11.37 53.68
C VAL A 121 -1.15 -10.47 54.92
N VAL A 122 -0.08 -10.56 55.70
CA VAL A 122 0.11 -9.74 56.92
C VAL A 122 0.23 -8.26 56.55
N GLU A 123 1.04 -7.91 55.55
CA GLU A 123 1.17 -6.52 55.09
C GLU A 123 -0.14 -5.99 54.50
N THR A 124 -0.87 -6.82 53.76
CA THR A 124 -2.19 -6.44 53.24
C THR A 124 -3.18 -6.16 54.36
N GLN A 125 -3.21 -7.01 55.41
CA GLN A 125 -4.09 -6.81 56.54
C GLN A 125 -3.76 -5.52 57.31
N LYS A 126 -2.48 -5.24 57.56
CA LYS A 126 -2.04 -3.98 58.19
C LYS A 126 -2.50 -2.76 57.39
N THR A 127 -2.30 -2.80 56.07
CA THR A 127 -2.70 -1.72 55.15
C THR A 127 -4.21 -1.50 55.20
N LEU A 128 -4.99 -2.57 55.22
CA LEU A 128 -6.46 -2.49 55.24
C LEU A 128 -6.97 -1.89 56.55
N VAL A 129 -6.38 -2.27 57.69
CA VAL A 129 -6.69 -1.67 59.00
C VAL A 129 -6.34 -0.18 59.03
N TYR A 130 -5.18 0.19 58.49
CA TYR A 130 -4.75 1.59 58.41
C TYR A 130 -5.72 2.44 57.58
N ILE A 131 -6.15 1.93 56.42
CA ILE A 131 -7.14 2.61 55.57
C ILE A 131 -8.48 2.73 56.30
N SER A 132 -8.95 1.66 56.95
CA SER A 132 -10.19 1.68 57.72
C SER A 132 -10.17 2.73 58.84
N HIS A 133 -9.06 2.83 59.55
CA HIS A 133 -8.87 3.81 60.62
C HIS A 133 -8.91 5.24 60.09
N ASN A 134 -8.19 5.51 59.00
CA ASN A 134 -8.17 6.85 58.39
C ASN A 134 -9.54 7.28 57.84
N ILE A 135 -10.32 6.32 57.31
CA ILE A 135 -11.70 6.61 56.87
C ILE A 135 -12.59 6.96 58.06
N ASN A 136 -12.43 6.27 59.20
CA ASN A 136 -13.25 6.53 60.38
C ASN A 136 -12.97 7.90 61.01
N ILE A 137 -11.68 8.31 61.04
CA ILE A 137 -11.29 9.65 61.49
C ILE A 137 -11.86 10.73 60.55
N GLY A 138 -11.72 10.51 59.23
CA GLY A 138 -12.25 11.47 58.25
C GLY A 138 -13.77 11.63 58.29
N LEU A 139 -14.52 10.65 58.83
CA LEU A 139 -15.96 10.76 59.07
C LEU A 139 -16.29 11.51 60.37
N GLU A 140 -15.51 11.30 61.43
CA GLU A 140 -15.68 11.98 62.73
C GLU A 140 -15.40 13.49 62.62
N GLU A 141 -14.39 13.88 61.82
CA GLU A 141 -14.11 15.30 61.52
C GLU A 141 -15.25 15.98 60.74
N MET A 142 -16.03 15.23 59.95
CA MET A 142 -17.18 15.76 59.21
C MET A 142 -18.43 15.94 60.09
N ASP A 143 -18.60 15.12 61.13
CA ASP A 143 -19.71 15.22 62.08
C ASP A 143 -19.51 16.39 63.07
N ASP A 144 -18.26 16.74 63.40
CA ASP A 144 -17.94 17.91 64.25
C ASP A 144 -18.07 19.27 63.51
N GLU A 145 -17.94 19.30 62.17
CA GLU A 145 -18.07 20.53 61.36
C GLU A 145 -19.51 20.82 60.91
N LEU A 146 -20.43 19.85 60.99
CA LEU A 146 -21.87 20.08 60.88
C LEU A 146 -22.50 20.27 62.27
N GLY A 147 -22.63 21.54 62.66
CA GLY A 147 -23.13 22.00 63.95
C GLY A 147 -24.33 21.22 64.52
N GLY A 148 -24.33 21.10 65.86
CA GLY A 148 -25.33 20.38 66.64
C GLY A 148 -26.79 20.78 66.33
N PRO A 149 -27.76 19.97 66.79
CA PRO A 149 -29.16 20.12 66.40
C PRO A 149 -29.70 21.49 66.82
N CYS A 150 -30.24 22.26 65.87
CA CYS A 150 -30.87 23.54 66.15
C CYS A 150 -32.09 23.37 67.05
N PRO A 151 -32.23 24.17 68.12
CA PRO A 151 -33.41 24.99 68.37
C PRO A 151 -33.35 26.31 67.58
#